data_AF-A0A519RTL5-F1
#
_entry.id   AF-A0A519RTL5-F1
#
_cell.length_a   1.000
_cell.length_b   1.000
_cell.length_c   1.000
_cell.angle_alpha   90.00
_cell.angle_beta   90.00
_cell.angle_gamma   90.00
#
_symmetry.space_group_name_H-M   'P 1'
#
loop_
_entity.id
_entity.type
_entity.pdbx_description
1 polymer ?
#
loop_
_entity_poly.entity_id
_entity_poly.type
_entity_poly.pdbx_seq_one_letter_code
_entity_poly.pdbx_strand_id
1 'polypeptide(L)'
;MNLTFTRSGHRTLVLAAALALPGLAAAQQQPKAAPTAALTAFAAKAQAQGLKETDVSNPVVTDSYTDADGLTHTYLQQRVNGLAVFNATGAVHTNAAGKAV
;
A
#
# COMPACT_ATOMS: atom_id res chain seq x y z
N MET A 1 -7.23 -51.09 -13.76
CA MET A 1 -7.75 -49.70 -13.78
C MET A 1 -6.54 -48.81 -14.04
N ASN A 2 -6.30 -48.45 -15.30
CA ASN A 2 -5.10 -47.72 -15.70
C ASN A 2 -5.45 -46.23 -15.83
N LEU A 3 -4.89 -45.39 -14.96
CA LEU A 3 -4.96 -43.94 -15.13
C LEU A 3 -3.95 -43.52 -16.20
N THR A 4 -4.45 -43.27 -17.41
CA THR A 4 -3.69 -42.67 -18.49
C THR A 4 -3.50 -41.19 -18.19
N PHE A 5 -2.42 -40.83 -17.48
CA PHE A 5 -2.03 -39.43 -17.29
C PHE A 5 -1.47 -38.88 -18.61
N THR A 6 -2.18 -37.95 -19.23
CA THR A 6 -1.81 -37.28 -20.48
C THR A 6 -0.60 -36.35 -20.25
N ARG A 7 0.59 -36.84 -20.61
CA ARG A 7 1.91 -36.17 -20.51
C ARG A 7 2.02 -34.80 -21.21
N SER A 8 1.05 -34.42 -22.03
CA SER A 8 1.06 -33.19 -22.84
C SER A 8 0.58 -31.95 -22.08
N GLY A 9 -0.30 -32.08 -21.08
CA GLY A 9 -0.85 -30.92 -20.35
C GLY A 9 0.16 -30.27 -19.40
N HIS A 10 1.06 -31.06 -18.83
CA HIS A 10 2.03 -30.60 -17.83
C HIS A 10 3.08 -29.64 -18.42
N ARG A 11 3.50 -29.84 -19.69
CA ARG A 11 4.50 -28.98 -20.34
C ARG A 11 3.94 -27.59 -20.60
N THR A 12 2.68 -27.50 -21.01
CA THR A 12 1.99 -26.22 -21.26
C THR A 12 1.75 -25.45 -19.97
N LEU A 13 1.37 -26.15 -18.89
CA LEU A 13 1.23 -25.54 -17.56
C LEU A 13 2.56 -25.03 -16.99
N VAL A 14 3.65 -25.79 -17.15
CA VAL A 14 4.99 -25.37 -16.70
C VAL A 14 5.46 -24.14 -17.49
N LEU A 15 5.23 -24.10 -18.81
CA LEU A 15 5.59 -22.95 -19.64
C LEU A 15 4.74 -21.71 -19.29
N ALA A 16 3.43 -21.88 -19.10
CA ALA A 16 2.53 -20.80 -18.70
C ALA A 16 2.86 -20.25 -17.30
N ALA A 17 3.20 -21.13 -16.34
CA ALA A 17 3.66 -20.72 -15.02
C ALA A 17 4.98 -19.93 -15.11
N ALA A 18 5.95 -20.39 -15.90
CA ALA A 18 7.24 -19.73 -16.05
C ALA A 18 7.12 -18.31 -16.67
N LEU A 19 6.18 -18.12 -17.61
CA LEU A 19 5.89 -16.82 -18.22
C LEU A 19 5.20 -15.83 -17.26
N ALA A 20 4.49 -16.31 -16.23
CA ALA A 20 3.79 -15.47 -15.28
C ALA A 20 4.65 -15.00 -14.08
N LEU A 21 5.77 -15.68 -13.80
CA LEU A 21 6.64 -15.37 -12.64
C LEU A 21 7.14 -13.92 -12.57
N PRO A 22 7.58 -13.27 -13.68
CA PRO A 22 8.09 -11.90 -13.62
C PRO A 22 7.01 -10.88 -13.21
N GLY A 23 5.76 -11.09 -13.66
CA GLY A 23 4.64 -10.22 -13.31
C GLY A 23 4.21 -10.33 -11.85
N LEU A 24 4.32 -11.53 -11.27
CA LEU A 24 4.02 -11.76 -9.86
C LEU A 24 5.03 -11.08 -8.93
N ALA A 25 6.33 -11.13 -9.27
CA ALA A 25 7.36 -10.44 -8.51
C ALA A 25 7.17 -8.91 -8.52
N ALA A 26 6.84 -8.33 -9.69
CA ALA A 26 6.59 -6.89 -9.82
C ALA A 26 5.34 -6.45 -9.03
N ALA A 27 4.29 -7.27 -8.97
CA ALA A 27 3.10 -6.98 -8.17
C ALA A 27 3.39 -6.95 -6.65
N GLN A 28 4.36 -7.73 -6.18
CA GLN A 28 4.74 -7.78 -4.76
C GLN A 28 5.65 -6.61 -4.33
N GLN A 29 6.28 -5.92 -5.28
CA GLN A 29 7.27 -4.87 -5.00
C GLN A 29 6.75 -3.45 -5.22
N GLN A 30 5.48 -3.27 -5.54
CA GLN A 30 4.91 -1.94 -5.67
C GLN A 30 5.04 -1.21 -4.33
N PRO A 31 5.75 -0.06 -4.27
CA PRO A 31 5.77 0.77 -3.07
C PRO A 31 4.33 1.04 -2.64
N LYS A 32 4.05 0.89 -1.35
CA LYS A 32 2.73 1.18 -0.79
C LYS A 32 2.50 2.69 -0.88
N ALA A 33 1.97 3.13 -2.02
CA ALA A 33 1.69 4.54 -2.26
C ALA A 33 0.44 4.91 -1.46
N ALA A 34 0.55 5.96 -0.65
CA ALA A 34 -0.63 6.56 -0.04
C ALA A 34 -1.45 7.29 -1.12
N PRO A 35 -2.79 7.25 -1.03
CA PRO A 35 -3.63 8.14 -1.82
C PRO A 35 -3.26 9.60 -1.54
N THR A 36 -3.16 10.42 -2.58
CA THR A 36 -2.88 11.86 -2.45
C THR A 36 -3.85 12.54 -1.48
N ALA A 37 -5.12 12.13 -1.50
CA ALA A 37 -6.14 12.69 -0.61
C ALA A 37 -5.85 12.42 0.88
N ALA A 38 -5.28 11.25 1.21
CA ALA A 38 -4.89 10.92 2.59
C ALA A 38 -3.73 11.80 3.06
N LEU A 39 -2.72 12.02 2.21
CA LEU A 39 -1.58 12.90 2.50
C LEU A 39 -2.03 14.36 2.67
N THR A 40 -2.91 14.84 1.79
CA THR A 40 -3.49 16.19 1.88
C THR A 40 -4.29 16.37 3.17
N ALA A 41 -5.11 15.39 3.53
CA ALA A 41 -5.89 15.43 4.77
C ALA A 41 -4.99 15.40 6.03
N PHE A 42 -3.92 14.59 6.00
CA PHE A 42 -2.91 14.54 7.06
C PHE A 42 -2.26 15.92 7.28
N ALA A 43 -1.77 16.53 6.20
CA ALA A 43 -1.16 17.86 6.25
C ALA A 43 -2.15 18.95 6.69
N ALA A 44 -3.40 18.90 6.21
CA ALA A 44 -4.43 19.88 6.55
C ALA A 44 -4.83 19.86 8.04
N LYS A 45 -4.68 18.72 8.73
CA LYS A 45 -4.98 18.58 10.16
C LYS A 45 -3.78 18.84 11.06
N ALA A 46 -2.57 18.93 10.51
CA ALA A 46 -1.33 19.05 11.26
C ALA A 46 -1.32 20.24 12.23
N GLN A 47 -1.66 21.44 11.75
CA GLN A 47 -1.66 22.65 12.59
C GLN A 47 -2.66 22.55 13.75
N ALA A 48 -3.84 21.99 13.49
CA ALA A 48 -4.86 21.80 14.53
C ALA A 48 -4.43 20.79 15.62
N GLN A 49 -3.43 19.95 15.33
CA GLN A 49 -2.84 18.98 16.25
C GLN A 49 -1.53 19.48 16.88
N GLY A 50 -1.16 20.74 16.66
CA GLY A 50 0.09 21.33 17.17
C GLY A 50 1.35 20.82 16.46
N LEU A 51 1.21 20.15 15.31
CA LEU A 51 2.34 19.70 14.51
C LEU A 51 2.87 20.82 13.63
N LYS A 52 4.19 20.82 13.40
CA LYS A 52 4.85 21.69 12.45
C LYS A 52 4.69 21.12 11.04
N GLU A 53 4.80 21.98 10.03
CA GLU A 53 4.77 21.56 8.63
C GLU A 53 5.84 20.48 8.32
N THR A 54 7.01 20.58 8.95
CA THR A 54 8.10 19.61 8.82
C THR A 54 7.77 18.23 9.36
N ASP A 55 6.78 18.11 10.26
CA ASP A 55 6.39 16.83 10.84
C ASP A 55 5.53 16.00 9.87
N VAL A 56 4.92 16.66 8.86
CA VAL A 56 3.93 16.07 7.96
C VAL A 56 4.26 16.20 6.48
N SER A 57 5.36 16.86 6.11
CA SER A 57 5.68 17.17 4.71
C SER A 57 6.17 15.97 3.88
N ASN A 58 6.75 14.96 4.53
CA ASN A 58 7.28 13.76 3.85
C ASN A 58 7.16 12.50 4.73
N PRO A 59 5.96 12.11 5.16
CA PRO A 59 5.78 10.93 6.00
C PRO A 59 6.14 9.65 5.23
N VAL A 60 6.60 8.65 5.96
CA VAL A 60 6.70 7.28 5.47
C VAL A 60 5.29 6.69 5.45
N VAL A 61 4.84 6.18 4.30
CA VAL A 61 3.65 5.36 4.25
C VAL A 61 4.03 3.96 4.70
N THR A 62 3.60 3.57 5.90
CA THR A 62 3.90 2.24 6.43
C THR A 62 2.91 1.23 5.91
N ASP A 63 1.65 1.62 5.73
CA ASP A 63 0.62 0.75 5.20
C ASP A 63 -0.55 1.52 4.55
N SER A 64 -1.10 1.04 3.43
CA SER A 64 -2.33 1.60 2.83
C SER A 64 -3.24 0.54 2.21
N TYR A 65 -4.47 0.35 2.68
CA TYR A 65 -5.40 -0.63 2.10
C TYR A 65 -6.85 -0.18 2.19
N THR A 66 -7.68 -0.67 1.27
CA THR A 66 -9.14 -0.48 1.31
C THR A 66 -9.80 -1.69 1.95
N ASP A 67 -10.66 -1.47 2.94
CA ASP A 67 -11.43 -2.51 3.60
C ASP A 67 -12.71 -2.90 2.82
N ALA A 68 -13.49 -3.82 3.39
CA ALA A 68 -14.73 -4.29 2.79
C ALA A 68 -15.85 -3.23 2.81
N ASP A 69 -15.76 -2.24 3.71
CA ASP A 69 -16.73 -1.15 3.82
C ASP A 69 -16.41 0.01 2.85
N GLY A 70 -15.31 -0.10 2.09
CA GLY A 70 -14.89 0.88 1.09
C GLY A 70 -14.08 2.03 1.67
N LEU A 71 -13.57 1.90 2.90
CA LEU A 71 -12.66 2.86 3.51
C LEU A 71 -11.22 2.50 3.20
N THR A 72 -10.45 3.48 2.75
CA THR A 72 -9.01 3.35 2.59
C THR A 72 -8.32 3.82 3.86
N HIS A 73 -7.67 2.90 4.57
CA HIS A 73 -6.81 3.18 5.71
C HIS A 73 -5.40 3.46 5.22
N THR A 74 -4.84 4.61 5.58
CA THR A 74 -3.46 4.99 5.28
C THR A 74 -2.73 5.25 6.59
N TYR A 75 -1.71 4.45 6.87
CA TYR A 75 -0.84 4.57 8.03
C TYR A 75 0.46 5.26 7.63
N LEU A 76 0.83 6.23 8.46
CA LEU A 76 1.90 7.18 8.21
C LEU A 76 2.85 7.17 9.39
N GLN A 77 4.13 7.37 9.13
CA GLN A 77 5.13 7.61 10.16
C GLN A 77 5.89 8.89 9.81
N GLN A 78 6.05 9.77 10.80
CA GLN A 78 6.78 11.01 10.63
C GLN A 78 8.22 10.73 10.18
N ARG A 79 8.74 11.64 9.37
CA ARG A 79 10.13 11.63 8.93
C ARG A 79 10.74 13.01 9.15
N VAL A 80 11.93 13.05 9.75
CA VAL A 80 12.70 14.28 9.98
C VAL A 80 14.08 14.08 9.39
N ASN A 81 14.51 14.99 8.50
CA ASN A 81 15.81 14.89 7.81
C ASN A 81 16.06 13.54 7.13
N GLY A 82 15.02 12.93 6.55
CA GLY A 82 15.12 11.62 5.89
C GLY A 82 14.99 10.42 6.84
N LEU A 83 15.00 10.63 8.16
CA LEU A 83 14.94 9.57 9.17
C LEU A 83 13.52 9.41 9.69
N ALA A 84 13.04 8.16 9.68
CA ALA A 84 11.76 7.84 10.29
C ALA A 84 11.84 8.01 11.81
N VAL A 85 10.89 8.74 12.39
CA VAL A 85 10.85 8.96 13.83
C VAL A 85 10.10 7.79 14.47
N PHE A 86 10.79 7.09 15.38
CA PHE A 86 10.22 5.94 16.07
C PHE A 86 8.96 6.33 16.85
N ASN A 87 7.91 5.51 16.74
CA ASN A 87 6.59 5.71 17.35
C ASN A 87 5.85 7.02 17.02
N ALA A 88 6.34 7.85 16.10
CA ALA A 88 5.63 9.03 15.62
C ALA A 88 4.72 8.65 14.45
N THR A 89 3.60 7.99 14.76
CA THR A 89 2.67 7.45 13.77
C THR A 89 1.41 8.29 13.62
N GLY A 90 0.81 8.26 12.44
CA GLY A 90 -0.50 8.82 12.15
C GLY A 90 -1.32 7.86 11.28
N ALA A 91 -2.63 8.07 11.24
CA ALA A 91 -3.53 7.34 10.37
C ALA A 91 -4.54 8.31 9.74
N VAL A 92 -4.86 8.08 8.48
CA VAL A 92 -5.94 8.77 7.76
C VAL A 92 -6.83 7.74 7.11
N HIS A 93 -8.13 7.89 7.30
CA HIS A 93 -9.16 7.05 6.71
C HIS A 93 -9.93 7.88 5.69
N THR A 94 -9.96 7.44 4.43
CA THR A 94 -10.69 8.13 3.37
C THR A 94 -11.73 7.23 2.76
N ASN A 95 -12.91 7.77 2.45
CA ASN A 95 -13.93 7.06 1.69
C ASN A 95 -13.55 6.95 0.20
N ALA A 96 -14.41 6.31 -0.61
CA ALA A 96 -14.21 6.15 -2.05
C ALA A 96 -14.08 7.48 -2.84
N ALA A 97 -14.59 8.59 -2.30
CA ALA A 97 -14.43 9.93 -2.88
C ALA A 97 -13.12 10.63 -2.44
N GLY A 98 -12.27 9.94 -1.66
CA GLY A 98 -11.04 10.51 -1.10
C GLY A 98 -11.28 11.47 0.07
N LYS A 99 -12.52 11.60 0.57
CA LYS A 99 -12.81 12.45 1.72
C LYS A 99 -12.37 11.74 3.00
N ALA A 100 -11.61 12.43 3.84
CA ALA A 100 -11.30 11.95 5.19
C ALA A 100 -12.58 11.83 6.05
N VAL A 101 -12.70 10.70 6.75
CA VAL A 101 -13.83 10.34 7.63
C VAL A 101 -13.38 10.10 9.06
#